data_AF-A0A8S9M0Z6-F1
#
_entry.id   AF-A0A8S9M0Z6-F1
#
_cell.length_a   1.000
_cell.length_b   1.000
_cell.length_c   1.000
_cell.angle_alpha   90.00
_cell.angle_beta   90.00
_cell.angle_gamma   90.00
#
_symmetry.space_group_name_H-M   'P 1'
#
loop_
_entity.id
_entity.type
_entity.pdbx_description
1 polymer ?
#
loop_
_entity_poly.entity_id
_entity_poly.type
_entity_poly.pdbx_seq_one_letter_code
_entity_poly.pdbx_strand_id
1 'polypeptide(L)'
;MATLSDIGVAAAINILTAFAFFIAFAILRLQPVNDRVYFPKWYLKGLRSSPIKTGGLASKFVNLDFRSYIKFLNWMPQALRMPEPELIDHAGLDSVVYLRIYLLGLKIFFPIACLAFTVMVPVNWTNTTLDKLQNLTFSDIDKLSISNIPNGSSRFWVHLCMAYVITFWTCFVLKREYKIIGSMRLQFLASDQRRPDQFTVKPQILNFLVNSVLHF
;
A
#
# COMPACT_ATOMS: atom_id res chain seq x y z
N MET A 1 12.12 -25.89 9.20
CA MET A 1 11.33 -24.68 9.52
C MET A 1 12.26 -23.48 9.41
N ALA A 2 11.76 -22.32 8.95
CA ALA A 2 12.61 -21.15 8.78
C ALA A 2 13.08 -20.66 10.16
N THR A 3 14.40 -20.54 10.34
CA THR A 3 15.00 -20.03 11.56
C THR A 3 15.00 -18.50 11.57
N LEU A 4 15.18 -17.87 12.74
CA LEU A 4 15.30 -16.42 12.83
C LEU A 4 16.46 -15.89 11.96
N SER A 5 17.55 -16.65 11.87
CA SER A 5 18.68 -16.33 10.99
C SER A 5 18.30 -16.36 9.51
N ASP A 6 17.48 -17.30 9.07
CA ASP A 6 17.04 -17.38 7.67
C ASP A 6 16.21 -16.16 7.29
N ILE A 7 15.29 -15.75 8.19
CA ILE A 7 14.49 -14.53 8.00
C ILE A 7 15.39 -13.29 8.02
N GLY A 8 16.36 -13.23 8.92
CA GLY A 8 17.31 -12.12 9.02
C GLY A 8 18.14 -11.93 7.75
N VAL A 9 18.71 -13.01 7.21
CA VAL A 9 19.48 -12.98 5.96
C VAL A 9 18.60 -12.58 4.78
N ALA A 10 17.39 -13.15 4.66
CA ALA A 10 16.45 -12.80 3.60
C ALA A 10 16.01 -11.32 3.68
N ALA A 11 15.70 -10.83 4.88
CA ALA A 11 15.35 -9.43 5.11
C ALA A 11 16.51 -8.50 4.74
N ALA A 12 17.74 -8.83 5.15
CA ALA A 12 18.91 -8.04 4.83
C ALA A 12 19.13 -7.92 3.31
N ILE A 13 19.05 -9.03 2.58
CA ILE A 13 19.20 -9.04 1.11
C ILE A 13 18.11 -8.18 0.45
N ASN A 14 16.84 -8.36 0.84
CA ASN A 14 15.72 -7.58 0.29
C ASN A 14 15.83 -6.08 0.60
N ILE A 15 16.26 -5.71 1.82
CA ILE A 15 16.43 -4.30 2.19
C ILE A 15 17.60 -3.67 1.43
N LEU A 16 18.74 -4.38 1.33
CA LEU A 16 19.91 -3.89 0.61
C LEU A 16 19.63 -3.70 -0.89
N THR A 17 18.94 -4.66 -1.51
CA THR A 17 18.54 -4.55 -2.92
C THR A 17 17.52 -3.43 -3.14
N ALA A 18 16.53 -3.28 -2.26
CA ALA A 18 15.60 -2.14 -2.31
C ALA A 18 16.34 -0.81 -2.20
N PHE A 19 17.31 -0.70 -1.29
CA PHE A 19 18.12 0.51 -1.13
C PHE A 19 18.96 0.82 -2.38
N ALA A 20 19.56 -0.21 -3.00
CA ALA A 20 20.26 -0.07 -4.26
C ALA A 20 19.34 0.44 -5.39
N PHE A 21 18.10 -0.07 -5.47
CA PHE A 21 17.11 0.44 -6.42
C PHE A 21 16.69 1.88 -6.13
N PHE A 22 16.55 2.27 -4.84
CA PHE A 22 16.26 3.65 -4.48
C PHE A 22 17.39 4.60 -4.86
N ILE A 23 18.65 4.20 -4.68
CA ILE A 23 19.81 4.97 -5.14
C ILE A 23 19.80 5.10 -6.66
N ALA A 24 19.61 3.98 -7.38
CA ALA A 24 19.53 3.99 -8.84
C ALA A 24 18.40 4.91 -9.33
N PHE A 25 17.22 4.83 -8.72
CA PHE A 25 16.09 5.72 -9.00
C PHE A 25 16.44 7.19 -8.75
N ALA A 26 17.07 7.50 -7.61
CA ALA A 26 17.50 8.87 -7.30
C ALA A 26 18.45 9.42 -8.37
N ILE A 27 19.39 8.61 -8.85
CA ILE A 27 20.35 9.01 -9.87
C ILE A 27 19.67 9.19 -11.21
N LEU A 28 18.90 8.20 -11.66
CA LEU A 28 18.24 8.20 -12.97
C LEU A 28 17.20 9.32 -13.09
N ARG A 29 16.48 9.64 -12.00
CA ARG A 29 15.47 10.71 -11.98
C ARG A 29 16.07 12.10 -12.13
N LEU A 30 17.31 12.32 -11.69
CA LEU A 30 17.98 13.62 -11.76
C LEU A 30 18.64 13.89 -13.12
N GLN A 31 18.79 12.86 -13.96
CA GLN A 31 19.39 13.01 -15.29
C GLN A 31 18.40 13.70 -16.27
N PRO A 32 18.81 14.76 -16.96
CA PRO A 32 17.95 15.52 -17.87
C PRO A 32 17.44 14.69 -19.06
N VAL A 33 18.18 13.66 -19.47
CA VAL A 33 17.79 12.73 -20.54
C VAL A 33 16.52 11.95 -20.18
N ASN A 34 16.37 11.59 -18.91
CA ASN A 34 15.28 10.74 -18.44
C ASN A 34 14.08 11.54 -17.89
N ASP A 35 14.11 12.87 -18.01
CA ASP A 35 13.07 13.77 -17.50
C ASP A 35 11.68 13.46 -18.10
N ARG A 36 11.64 13.10 -19.39
CA ARG A 36 10.39 12.72 -20.07
C ARG A 36 9.80 11.39 -19.60
N VAL A 37 10.64 10.46 -19.13
CA VAL A 37 10.21 9.13 -18.66
C VAL A 37 9.66 9.21 -17.23
N TYR A 38 10.28 10.01 -16.36
CA TYR A 38 9.82 10.16 -14.97
C TYR A 38 8.69 11.20 -14.79
N PHE A 39 8.58 12.18 -15.68
CA PHE A 39 7.54 13.22 -15.61
C PHE A 39 6.63 13.30 -16.85
N PRO A 40 6.12 12.19 -17.43
CA PRO A 40 5.39 12.20 -18.68
C PRO A 40 4.06 12.98 -18.57
N LYS A 41 3.37 12.85 -17.41
CA LYS A 41 2.10 13.54 -17.16
C LYS A 41 2.24 15.07 -17.22
N TRP A 42 3.40 15.62 -16.86
CA TRP A 42 3.63 17.07 -16.88
C TRP A 42 3.77 17.59 -18.31
N TYR A 43 4.38 16.80 -19.19
CA TYR A 43 4.47 17.09 -20.63
C TYR A 43 3.12 16.93 -21.31
N LEU A 44 2.35 15.88 -20.98
CA LEU A 44 1.01 15.66 -21.52
C LEU A 44 0.01 16.77 -21.14
N LYS A 45 0.13 17.31 -19.92
CA LYS A 45 -0.66 18.46 -19.47
C LYS A 45 -0.14 19.81 -19.97
N GLY A 46 0.98 19.83 -20.71
CA GLY A 46 1.60 21.07 -21.19
C GLY A 46 2.19 21.97 -20.09
N LEU A 47 2.30 21.49 -18.86
CA LEU A 47 2.80 22.25 -17.70
C LEU A 47 4.32 22.37 -17.67
N ARG A 48 5.02 21.54 -18.45
CA ARG A 48 6.48 21.52 -18.56
C ARG A 48 6.87 21.51 -20.02
N SER A 49 7.57 22.56 -20.46
CA SER A 49 8.26 22.58 -21.74
C SER A 49 9.68 22.05 -21.56
N SER A 50 10.21 21.35 -22.56
CA SER A 50 11.56 20.77 -22.51
C SER A 50 12.54 21.87 -22.12
N PRO A 51 13.39 21.67 -21.09
CA PRO A 51 14.33 22.69 -20.71
C PRO A 51 15.35 22.82 -21.84
N ILE A 52 15.18 23.83 -22.70
CA ILE A 52 16.24 24.33 -23.57
C ILE A 52 17.22 25.01 -22.64
N LYS A 53 18.05 24.23 -21.94
CA LYS A 53 19.16 24.79 -21.17
C LYS A 53 20.22 25.24 -22.16
N THR A 54 20.46 26.54 -22.20
CA THR A 54 21.54 27.23 -22.91
C THR A 54 22.89 26.93 -22.22
N GLY A 55 23.31 25.66 -22.22
CA GLY A 55 24.55 25.20 -21.58
C GLY A 55 25.23 24.09 -22.38
N GLY A 56 26.54 23.92 -22.21
CA GLY A 56 27.37 23.01 -23.01
C GLY A 56 26.85 21.57 -23.07
N LEU A 57 27.16 20.87 -24.17
CA LEU A 57 26.66 19.53 -24.52
C LEU A 57 26.61 18.55 -23.33
N ALA A 58 27.64 18.51 -22.48
CA ALA A 58 27.70 17.61 -21.32
C ALA A 58 26.62 17.88 -20.25
N SER A 59 26.35 19.15 -19.93
CA SER A 59 25.33 19.56 -18.95
C SER A 59 23.89 19.30 -19.42
N LYS A 60 23.72 19.07 -20.73
CA LYS A 60 22.45 18.70 -21.36
C LYS A 60 22.12 17.22 -21.15
N PHE A 61 23.13 16.37 -20.95
CA PHE A 61 22.96 14.93 -20.76
C PHE A 61 23.17 14.48 -19.31
N VAL A 62 24.06 15.12 -18.56
CA VAL A 62 24.42 14.68 -17.20
C VAL A 62 24.31 15.82 -16.19
N ASN A 63 23.60 15.55 -15.08
CA ASN A 63 23.60 16.42 -13.89
C ASN A 63 24.68 15.93 -12.91
N LEU A 64 25.65 16.77 -12.54
CA LEU A 64 26.79 16.41 -11.68
C LEU A 64 26.71 17.04 -10.27
N ASP A 65 25.60 17.70 -9.93
CA ASP A 65 25.49 18.39 -8.63
C ASP A 65 25.26 17.42 -7.47
N PHE A 66 26.32 17.06 -6.74
CA PHE A 66 26.26 16.15 -5.57
C PHE A 66 25.25 16.59 -4.49
N ARG A 67 25.04 17.92 -4.33
CA ARG A 67 24.04 18.50 -3.42
C ARG A 67 22.61 18.11 -3.80
N SER A 68 22.33 17.89 -5.07
CA SER A 68 21.03 17.44 -5.58
C SER A 68 20.74 15.99 -5.21
N TYR A 69 21.78 15.15 -5.12
CA TYR A 69 21.68 13.75 -4.70
C TYR A 69 21.43 13.62 -3.20
N ILE A 70 22.09 14.44 -2.36
CA ILE A 70 21.82 14.43 -0.90
C ILE A 70 20.37 14.88 -0.61
N LYS A 71 19.84 15.82 -1.40
CA LYS A 71 18.46 16.32 -1.27
C LYS A 71 17.40 15.43 -1.92
N PHE A 72 17.75 14.25 -2.46
CA PHE A 72 16.78 13.45 -3.22
C PHE A 72 15.58 13.03 -2.36
N LEU A 73 15.79 12.64 -1.10
CA LEU A 73 14.72 12.17 -0.20
C LEU A 73 13.59 13.19 0.04
N ASN A 74 13.79 14.46 -0.33
CA ASN A 74 12.74 15.47 -0.30
C ASN A 74 11.52 15.14 -1.17
N TRP A 75 11.62 14.21 -2.13
CA TRP A 75 10.47 13.79 -2.93
C TRP A 75 9.38 13.10 -2.08
N MET A 76 9.77 12.38 -1.02
CA MET A 76 8.84 11.62 -0.18
C MET A 76 7.92 12.51 0.67
N PRO A 77 8.41 13.49 1.46
CA PRO A 77 7.54 14.42 2.16
C PRO A 77 6.75 15.32 1.20
N GLN A 78 7.29 15.63 0.01
CA GLN A 78 6.53 16.37 -1.02
C GLN A 78 5.35 15.57 -1.55
N ALA A 79 5.52 14.26 -1.76
CA ALA A 79 4.44 13.38 -2.21
C ALA A 79 3.29 13.27 -1.19
N LEU A 80 3.60 13.37 0.11
CA LEU A 80 2.62 13.32 1.20
C LEU A 80 1.93 14.67 1.49
N ARG A 81 2.45 15.79 0.97
CA ARG A 81 1.88 17.13 1.23
C ARG A 81 0.68 17.47 0.35
N MET A 82 0.46 16.77 -0.75
CA MET A 82 -0.61 17.08 -1.69
C MET A 82 -1.98 16.73 -1.08
N PRO A 83 -2.91 17.70 -0.96
CA PRO A 83 -4.23 17.43 -0.40
C PRO A 83 -5.06 16.55 -1.32
N GLU A 84 -5.92 15.72 -0.74
CA GLU A 84 -6.79 14.77 -1.45
C GLU A 84 -7.64 15.41 -2.59
N PRO A 85 -8.30 16.58 -2.44
CA PRO A 85 -9.08 17.16 -3.54
C PRO A 85 -8.23 17.52 -4.75
N GLU A 86 -7.05 18.12 -4.56
CA GLU A 86 -6.12 18.42 -5.65
C GLU A 86 -5.64 17.13 -6.34
N LEU A 87 -5.49 16.05 -5.57
CA LEU A 87 -5.08 14.76 -6.10
C LEU A 87 -6.18 14.12 -6.95
N ILE A 88 -7.46 14.28 -6.58
CA ILE A 88 -8.61 13.83 -7.38
C ILE A 88 -8.63 14.57 -8.71
N ASP A 89 -8.47 15.90 -8.71
CA ASP A 89 -8.46 16.70 -9.93
C ASP A 89 -7.25 16.38 -10.82
N HIS A 90 -6.09 16.11 -10.21
CA HIS A 90 -4.86 15.88 -10.95
C HIS A 90 -4.70 14.44 -11.46
N ALA A 91 -5.03 13.43 -10.66
CA ALA A 91 -4.79 12.01 -10.94
C ALA A 91 -6.06 11.21 -11.25
N GLY A 92 -7.24 11.75 -10.94
CA GLY A 92 -8.53 11.10 -11.08
C GLY A 92 -8.97 10.37 -9.81
N LEU A 93 -10.28 10.15 -9.68
CA LEU A 93 -10.89 9.48 -8.52
C LEU A 93 -10.32 8.07 -8.29
N ASP A 94 -10.16 7.28 -9.34
CA ASP A 94 -9.72 5.87 -9.25
C ASP A 94 -8.31 5.73 -8.65
N SER A 95 -7.38 6.60 -9.06
CA SER A 95 -6.02 6.63 -8.50
C SER A 95 -6.03 7.00 -7.01
N VAL A 96 -6.91 7.91 -6.59
CA VAL A 96 -7.06 8.30 -5.18
C VAL A 96 -7.66 7.17 -4.36
N VAL A 97 -8.70 6.51 -4.87
CA VAL A 97 -9.29 5.32 -4.21
C VAL A 97 -8.24 4.22 -4.06
N TYR A 98 -7.40 3.99 -5.08
CA TYR A 98 -6.30 3.03 -5.00
C TYR A 98 -5.29 3.39 -3.90
N LEU A 99 -4.88 4.66 -3.78
CA LEU A 99 -4.00 5.12 -2.70
C LEU A 99 -4.64 4.96 -1.31
N ARG A 100 -5.95 5.20 -1.21
CA ARG A 100 -6.70 4.96 0.04
C ARG A 100 -6.68 3.51 0.48
N ILE A 101 -6.58 2.52 -0.41
CA ILE A 101 -6.45 1.11 -0.02
C ILE A 101 -5.18 0.88 0.81
N TYR A 102 -4.05 1.51 0.44
CA TYR A 102 -2.81 1.42 1.22
C TYR A 102 -2.93 2.09 2.59
N LEU A 103 -3.53 3.29 2.63
CA LEU A 103 -3.78 4.01 3.90
C LEU A 103 -4.77 3.26 4.80
N LEU A 104 -5.79 2.64 4.21
CA LEU A 104 -6.75 1.78 4.89
C LEU A 104 -6.05 0.55 5.49
N GLY A 105 -5.17 -0.08 4.72
CA GLY A 105 -4.33 -1.18 5.20
C GLY A 105 -3.52 -0.76 6.43
N LEU A 106 -2.82 0.36 6.37
CA LEU A 106 -2.07 0.89 7.52
C LEU A 106 -2.99 1.17 8.71
N LYS A 107 -4.16 1.77 8.49
CA LYS A 107 -5.15 2.08 9.54
C LYS A 107 -5.75 0.85 10.22
N ILE A 108 -5.89 -0.27 9.49
CA ILE A 108 -6.36 -1.55 10.03
C ILE A 108 -5.21 -2.26 10.75
N PHE A 109 -4.08 -2.47 10.06
CA PHE A 109 -2.99 -3.30 10.56
C PHE A 109 -2.16 -2.67 11.67
N PHE A 110 -1.99 -1.34 11.69
CA PHE A 110 -1.19 -0.67 12.72
C PHE A 110 -1.69 -0.92 14.15
N PRO A 111 -2.97 -0.63 14.49
CA PRO A 111 -3.48 -0.91 15.84
C PRO A 111 -3.51 -2.41 16.15
N ILE A 112 -3.80 -3.26 15.16
CA ILE A 112 -3.79 -4.72 15.33
C ILE A 112 -2.36 -5.20 15.67
N ALA A 113 -1.34 -4.69 14.98
CA ALA A 113 0.04 -5.03 15.24
C ALA A 113 0.49 -4.58 16.64
N CYS A 114 0.14 -3.37 17.06
CA CYS A 114 0.41 -2.89 18.41
C CYS A 114 -0.27 -3.76 19.49
N LEU A 115 -1.54 -4.10 19.27
CA LEU A 115 -2.32 -4.95 20.18
C LEU A 115 -1.74 -6.37 20.24
N ALA A 116 -1.40 -6.95 19.08
CA ALA A 116 -0.78 -8.28 19.00
C ALA A 116 0.59 -8.31 19.68
N PHE A 117 1.42 -7.30 19.47
CA PHE A 117 2.72 -7.19 20.11
C PHE A 117 2.59 -7.05 21.64
N THR A 118 1.61 -6.27 22.11
CA THR A 118 1.44 -5.99 23.55
C THR A 118 0.80 -7.17 24.29
N VAL A 119 -0.15 -7.88 23.67
CA VAL A 119 -0.94 -8.93 24.34
C VAL A 119 -0.52 -10.34 23.92
N MET A 120 -0.37 -10.60 22.63
CA MET A 120 -0.12 -11.97 22.14
C MET A 120 1.32 -12.42 22.40
N VAL A 121 2.31 -11.55 22.22
CA VAL A 121 3.72 -11.91 22.44
C VAL A 121 3.96 -12.34 23.89
N PRO A 122 3.54 -11.60 24.94
CA PRO A 122 3.75 -12.04 26.33
C PRO A 122 2.94 -13.30 26.69
N VAL A 123 1.70 -13.42 26.19
CA VAL A 123 0.83 -14.58 26.48
C VAL A 123 1.41 -15.87 25.90
N ASN A 124 2.02 -15.80 24.72
CA ASN A 124 2.60 -16.97 24.05
C ASN A 124 4.03 -17.25 24.55
N TRP A 125 4.81 -16.22 24.92
CA TRP A 125 6.18 -16.38 25.43
C TRP A 125 6.25 -16.97 26.84
N THR A 126 5.26 -16.69 27.69
CA THR A 126 5.22 -17.18 29.09
C THR A 126 4.99 -18.70 29.20
N ASN A 127 4.90 -19.43 28.09
CA ASN A 127 4.60 -20.84 28.09
C ASN A 127 5.81 -21.69 27.71
N THR A 128 6.07 -22.73 28.48
CA THR A 128 7.23 -23.64 28.32
C THR A 128 6.81 -25.02 27.83
N THR A 129 5.65 -25.13 27.16
CA THR A 129 5.07 -26.41 26.75
C THR A 129 5.79 -27.05 25.58
N LEU A 130 6.25 -26.24 24.61
CA LEU A 130 7.09 -26.73 23.53
C LEU A 130 8.44 -27.26 24.05
N ASP A 131 9.04 -26.60 25.04
CA ASP A 131 10.33 -27.01 25.62
C ASP A 131 10.24 -28.36 26.39
N LYS A 132 9.03 -28.78 26.79
CA LYS A 132 8.78 -30.08 27.44
C LYS A 132 8.55 -31.22 26.44
N LEU A 133 8.25 -30.91 25.18
CA LEU A 133 8.03 -31.88 24.11
C LEU A 133 9.35 -32.17 23.39
N GLN A 134 10.13 -33.10 23.94
CA GLN A 134 11.48 -33.48 23.46
C GLN A 134 11.53 -34.04 22.02
N ASN A 135 10.39 -34.34 21.39
CA ASN A 135 10.31 -35.02 20.09
C ASN A 135 9.89 -34.13 18.91
N LEU A 136 9.83 -32.80 19.08
CA LEU A 136 9.43 -31.88 18.01
C LEU A 136 10.58 -30.95 17.63
N THR A 137 10.89 -30.87 16.34
CA THR A 137 11.76 -29.83 15.80
C THR A 137 10.97 -28.52 15.73
N PHE A 138 11.20 -27.59 16.64
CA PHE A 138 10.54 -26.28 16.65
C PHE A 138 11.57 -25.14 16.53
N SER A 139 11.15 -24.03 15.93
CA SER A 139 11.93 -22.79 15.89
C SER A 139 11.47 -21.81 16.97
N ASP A 140 12.28 -20.80 17.27
CA ASP A 140 11.93 -19.75 18.25
C ASP A 140 10.67 -18.96 17.87
N ILE A 141 10.33 -18.94 16.58
CA ILE A 141 9.13 -18.26 16.05
C ILE A 141 7.87 -19.09 16.36
N ASP A 142 7.99 -20.42 16.39
CA ASP A 142 6.87 -21.31 16.70
C ASP A 142 6.45 -21.23 18.17
N LYS A 143 7.34 -20.74 19.05
CA LYS A 143 7.02 -20.42 20.45
C LYS A 143 6.06 -19.24 20.59
N LEU A 144 6.02 -18.35 19.60
CA LEU A 144 5.12 -17.18 19.56
C LEU A 144 3.74 -17.51 18.99
N SER A 145 3.52 -18.74 18.53
CA SER A 145 2.27 -19.19 17.93
C SER A 145 1.38 -19.96 18.91
N ILE A 146 0.13 -20.18 18.51
CA ILE A 146 -0.86 -20.95 19.27
C ILE A 146 -0.42 -22.41 19.51
N SER A 147 0.52 -22.91 18.71
CA SER A 147 1.17 -24.23 18.89
C SER A 147 1.87 -24.37 20.24
N ASN A 148 2.26 -23.27 20.88
CA ASN A 148 2.85 -23.30 22.21
C ASN A 148 1.81 -23.34 23.34
N ILE A 149 0.50 -23.49 23.10
CA ILE A 149 -0.52 -23.49 24.16
C ILE A 149 -1.05 -24.92 24.42
N PRO A 150 -1.01 -25.44 25.68
CA PRO A 150 -1.53 -26.76 25.99
C PRO A 150 -3.05 -26.80 25.91
N ASN A 151 -3.56 -27.95 25.48
CA ASN A 151 -5.00 -28.24 25.45
C ASN A 151 -5.62 -28.04 26.85
N GLY A 152 -6.73 -27.32 26.92
CA GLY A 152 -7.42 -27.00 28.18
C GLY A 152 -6.94 -25.72 28.88
N SER A 153 -6.00 -24.96 28.32
CA SER A 153 -5.55 -23.70 28.92
C SER A 153 -6.57 -22.57 28.76
N SER A 154 -6.75 -21.76 29.82
CA SER A 154 -7.56 -20.53 29.78
C SER A 154 -7.03 -19.48 28.80
N ARG A 155 -5.79 -19.61 28.31
CA ARG A 155 -5.16 -18.69 27.34
C ARG A 155 -5.84 -18.69 25.96
N PHE A 156 -6.55 -19.77 25.59
CA PHE A 156 -7.34 -19.79 24.36
C PHE A 156 -8.45 -18.73 24.35
N TRP A 157 -8.97 -18.35 25.52
CA TRP A 157 -9.95 -17.27 25.63
C TRP A 157 -9.37 -15.93 25.20
N VAL A 158 -8.07 -15.68 25.42
CA VAL A 158 -7.41 -14.45 24.97
C VAL A 158 -7.36 -14.40 23.46
N HIS A 159 -7.00 -15.51 22.80
CA HIS A 159 -7.01 -15.64 21.34
C HIS A 159 -8.41 -15.46 20.75
N LEU A 160 -9.43 -16.05 21.38
CA LEU A 160 -10.83 -15.90 20.98
C LEU A 160 -11.30 -14.44 21.10
N CYS A 161 -11.10 -13.81 22.25
CA CYS A 161 -11.44 -12.40 22.47
C CYS A 161 -10.71 -11.48 21.48
N MET A 162 -9.42 -11.74 21.24
CA MET A 162 -8.61 -10.99 20.27
C MET A 162 -9.19 -11.10 18.86
N ALA A 163 -9.59 -12.29 18.43
CA ALA A 163 -10.21 -12.50 17.12
C ALA A 163 -11.50 -11.69 16.95
N TYR A 164 -12.36 -11.64 17.98
CA TYR A 164 -13.56 -10.80 17.96
C TYR A 164 -13.24 -9.30 17.88
N VAL A 165 -12.26 -8.84 18.67
CA VAL A 165 -11.83 -7.42 18.67
C VAL A 165 -11.26 -7.03 17.29
N ILE A 166 -10.39 -7.86 16.72
CA ILE A 166 -9.81 -7.64 15.38
C ILE A 166 -10.91 -7.60 14.31
N THR A 167 -11.83 -8.55 14.36
CA THR A 167 -12.93 -8.65 13.38
C THR A 167 -13.85 -7.44 13.47
N PHE A 168 -14.26 -7.07 14.68
CA PHE A 168 -15.10 -5.89 14.91
C PHE A 168 -14.41 -4.61 14.43
N TRP A 169 -13.13 -4.41 14.79
CA TRP A 169 -12.35 -3.27 14.36
C TRP A 169 -12.23 -3.19 12.84
N THR A 170 -11.89 -4.30 12.19
CA THR A 170 -11.75 -4.38 10.73
C THR A 170 -13.07 -4.04 10.04
N CYS A 171 -14.18 -4.65 10.45
CA CYS A 171 -15.50 -4.36 9.91
C CYS A 171 -15.92 -2.89 10.14
N PHE A 172 -15.61 -2.32 11.31
CA PHE A 172 -15.88 -0.92 11.61
C PHE A 172 -15.13 0.03 10.68
N VAL A 173 -13.82 -0.17 10.52
CA VAL A 173 -12.98 0.66 9.66
C VAL A 173 -13.39 0.51 8.19
N LEU A 174 -13.67 -0.71 7.73
CA LEU A 174 -14.18 -0.98 6.38
C LEU A 174 -15.50 -0.27 6.12
N LYS A 175 -16.47 -0.37 7.03
CA LYS A 175 -17.77 0.31 6.89
C LYS A 175 -17.61 1.84 6.79
N ARG A 176 -16.71 2.41 7.61
CA ARG A 176 -16.42 3.85 7.58
C ARG A 176 -15.81 4.27 6.25
N GLU A 177 -14.81 3.54 5.77
CA GLU A 177 -14.15 3.84 4.51
C GLU A 177 -15.08 3.66 3.31
N TYR A 178 -15.89 2.60 3.32
CA TYR A 178 -16.89 2.35 2.28
C TYR A 178 -17.89 3.50 2.16
N LYS A 179 -18.34 4.07 3.29
CA LYS A 179 -19.21 5.26 3.28
C LYS A 179 -18.51 6.47 2.64
N ILE A 180 -17.24 6.70 2.98
CA ILE A 180 -16.45 7.81 2.44
C ILE A 180 -16.26 7.65 0.93
N ILE A 181 -15.85 6.47 0.47
CA ILE A 181 -15.70 6.14 -0.97
C ILE A 181 -17.04 6.29 -1.70
N GLY A 182 -18.14 5.81 -1.10
CA GLY A 182 -19.49 6.00 -1.63
C GLY A 182 -19.82 7.48 -1.86
N SER A 183 -19.58 8.34 -0.86
CA SER A 183 -19.81 9.77 -1.00
C SER A 183 -18.91 10.44 -2.03
N MET A 184 -17.62 10.12 -2.08
CA MET A 184 -16.68 10.67 -3.07
C MET A 184 -17.09 10.28 -4.49
N ARG A 185 -17.50 9.03 -4.70
CA ARG A 185 -17.96 8.55 -6.01
C ARG A 185 -19.22 9.26 -6.46
N LEU A 186 -20.19 9.46 -5.57
CA LEU A 186 -21.43 10.18 -5.88
C LEU A 186 -21.15 11.65 -6.21
N GLN A 187 -20.29 12.32 -5.43
CA GLN A 187 -19.87 13.70 -5.69
C GLN A 187 -19.14 13.82 -7.03
N PHE A 188 -18.19 12.92 -7.29
CA PHE A 188 -17.45 12.89 -8.56
C PHE A 188 -18.39 12.72 -9.75
N LEU A 189 -19.32 11.76 -9.68
CA LEU A 189 -20.29 11.50 -10.76
C LEU A 189 -21.23 12.70 -10.99
N ALA A 190 -21.61 13.42 -9.94
CA ALA A 190 -22.42 14.62 -10.04
C ALA A 190 -21.66 15.81 -10.66
N SER A 191 -20.34 15.89 -10.45
CA SER A 191 -19.48 16.95 -11.00
C SER A 191 -18.86 16.64 -12.36
N ASP A 192 -18.98 15.40 -12.84
CA ASP A 192 -18.27 14.92 -14.03
C ASP A 192 -18.81 15.57 -15.31
N GLN A 193 -17.93 15.74 -16.30
CA GLN A 193 -18.34 16.28 -17.60
C GLN A 193 -19.10 15.22 -18.41
N ARG A 194 -19.93 15.68 -19.35
CA ARG A 194 -20.62 14.80 -20.28
C ARG A 194 -19.60 14.01 -21.09
N ARG A 195 -19.63 12.69 -20.95
CA ARG A 195 -18.79 11.76 -21.70
C ARG A 195 -19.69 10.78 -22.48
N PRO A 196 -19.23 10.27 -23.63
CA PRO A 196 -20.03 9.37 -24.46
C PRO A 196 -20.37 8.03 -23.78
N ASP A 197 -19.58 7.61 -22.78
CA ASP A 197 -19.87 6.43 -21.94
C ASP A 197 -21.17 6.56 -21.14
N GLN A 198 -21.59 7.78 -20.79
CA GLN A 198 -22.84 8.02 -20.06
C GLN A 198 -24.09 7.81 -20.93
N PHE A 199 -23.94 7.92 -22.26
CA PHE A 199 -25.06 7.85 -23.21
C PHE A 199 -25.02 6.61 -24.13
N THR A 200 -23.99 5.77 -23.99
CA THR A 200 -23.80 4.59 -24.84
C THR A 200 -24.04 3.32 -24.05
N VAL A 201 -25.00 2.51 -24.48
CA VAL A 201 -25.26 1.17 -23.92
C VAL A 201 -24.65 0.11 -24.82
N LYS A 202 -23.96 -0.87 -24.24
CA LYS A 202 -23.40 -1.99 -24.99
C LYS A 202 -24.53 -2.92 -25.49
N PRO A 203 -24.53 -3.36 -26.76
CA PRO A 203 -25.59 -4.20 -27.32
C PRO A 203 -25.82 -5.52 -26.55
N GLN A 204 -24.76 -6.11 -25.99
CA GLN A 204 -24.90 -7.30 -25.14
C GLN A 204 -25.76 -7.07 -23.90
N ILE A 205 -25.68 -5.87 -23.30
CA ILE A 205 -26.49 -5.50 -22.13
C ILE A 205 -27.95 -5.32 -22.55
N LEU A 206 -28.18 -4.73 -23.73
CA LEU A 206 -29.52 -4.56 -24.27
C LEU A 206 -30.18 -5.93 -24.54
N ASN A 207 -29.47 -6.86 -25.17
CA ASN A 207 -29.98 -8.21 -25.44
C ASN A 207 -30.25 -9.00 -24.15
N PHE A 208 -29.42 -8.85 -23.12
CA PHE A 208 -29.63 -9.47 -21.81
C PHE A 208 -30.89 -8.93 -21.10
N LEU A 209 -31.08 -7.61 -21.10
CA LEU A 209 -32.25 -6.97 -20.48
C LEU A 209 -33.54 -7.34 -21.21
N VAL A 210 -33.54 -7.33 -22.54
CA VAL A 210 -34.70 -7.73 -23.36
C VAL A 210 -35.09 -9.19 -23.10
N ASN A 211 -34.12 -10.10 -23.07
CA ASN A 211 -34.39 -11.52 -22.81
C ASN A 211 -34.82 -11.80 -21.36
N SER A 212 -34.33 -11.02 -20.39
CA SER A 212 -34.73 -11.18 -18.99
C SER A 212 -36.15 -10.67 -18.72
N VAL A 213 -36.64 -9.68 -19.49
CA VAL A 213 -38.02 -9.18 -19.40
C VAL A 213 -39.01 -10.06 -20.17
N LEU A 214 -38.58 -10.70 -21.26
CA LEU A 214 -39.41 -11.64 -22.06
C LEU A 214 -39.62 -13.02 -21.40
N HIS A 215 -38.85 -13.35 -20.35
CA HIS A 215 -38.93 -14.62 -19.61
C HIS A 215 -39.75 -14.54 -18.31
N PHE A 216 -40.41 -13.40 -18.05
CA PHE A 216 -41.47 -13.23 -17.05
C PHE A 216 -42.84 -13.16 -17.72
#